data_AF-D6TV29-F1
#
_entry.id   AF-D6TV29-F1
#
_cell.length_a   1.000
_cell.length_b   1.000
_cell.length_c   1.000
_cell.angle_alpha   90.00
_cell.angle_beta   90.00
_cell.angle_gamma   90.00
#
_symmetry.space_group_name_H-M   'P 1'
#
loop_
_entity.id
_entity.type
_entity.pdbx_description
1 polymer ?
#
loop_
_entity_poly.entity_id
_entity_poly.type
_entity_poly.pdbx_seq_one_letter_code
_entity_poly.pdbx_strand_id
1 'polypeptide(L)'
;MGNMVIKMPAYWREMEPFKDRPVNQVEIEIPAYSRSYGVIPASSDEDYILDVQIEASSQEVMITGDKEGLIMLARHLLTLAQDEVPAGCHIHYDEFNGMLDKGSLPMVIGKI
;
A
#
# COMPACT_ATOMS: atom_id res chain seq x y z
N MET A 1 -17.87 -1.12 -11.72
CA MET A 1 -17.18 -1.27 -10.42
C MET A 1 -17.73 -0.21 -9.48
N GLY A 2 -18.14 -0.60 -8.27
CA GLY A 2 -18.62 0.36 -7.28
C GLY A 2 -17.45 1.06 -6.60
N ASN A 3 -17.67 2.27 -6.08
CA ASN A 3 -16.65 2.95 -5.28
C ASN A 3 -16.33 2.13 -4.04
N MET A 4 -15.06 1.81 -3.82
CA MET A 4 -14.59 1.24 -2.55
C MET A 4 -14.68 2.35 -1.49
N VAL A 5 -15.47 2.13 -0.44
CA VAL A 5 -15.60 3.10 0.67
C VAL A 5 -15.01 2.49 1.93
N ILE A 6 -13.79 2.91 2.26
CA ILE A 6 -13.08 2.48 3.48
C ILE A 6 -13.46 3.45 4.59
N LYS A 7 -14.21 2.97 5.58
CA LYS A 7 -14.63 3.77 6.74
C LYS A 7 -13.83 3.37 7.97
N MET A 8 -13.56 4.36 8.83
CA MET A 8 -13.06 4.09 10.17
C MET A 8 -14.04 3.18 10.93
N PRO A 9 -13.56 2.15 11.64
CA PRO A 9 -14.40 1.31 12.48
C PRO A 9 -15.13 2.14 13.55
N ALA A 10 -16.38 1.79 13.87
CA ALA A 10 -17.19 2.53 14.83
C ALA A 10 -16.52 2.63 16.22
N TYR A 11 -15.96 1.52 16.72
CA TYR A 11 -15.28 1.48 18.02
C TYR A 11 -14.08 2.43 18.11
N TRP A 12 -13.43 2.72 16.99
CA TRP A 12 -12.28 3.64 16.96
C TRP A 12 -12.69 5.06 17.36
N ARG A 13 -13.94 5.46 17.08
CA ARG A 13 -14.46 6.78 17.46
C ARG A 13 -14.91 6.89 18.91
N GLU A 14 -14.90 5.79 19.66
CA GLU A 14 -15.39 5.75 21.03
C GLU A 14 -14.25 5.60 22.06
N MET A 15 -13.04 5.25 21.60
CA MET A 15 -11.88 4.98 22.44
C MET A 15 -10.93 6.17 22.55
N GLU A 16 -10.35 6.38 23.74
CA GLU A 16 -9.20 7.28 23.90
C GLU A 16 -7.92 6.64 23.31
N PRO A 17 -7.03 7.40 22.64
CA PRO A 17 -7.05 8.85 22.43
C PRO A 17 -7.67 9.26 21.09
N PHE A 18 -8.59 8.45 20.54
CA PHE A 18 -9.09 8.55 19.16
C PHE A 18 -10.43 9.26 19.05
N LYS A 19 -11.22 9.27 20.13
CA LYS A 19 -12.58 9.80 20.22
C LYS A 19 -12.76 11.20 19.63
N ASP A 20 -11.78 12.07 19.82
CA ASP A 20 -11.81 13.46 19.35
C ASP A 20 -10.81 13.75 18.22
N ARG A 21 -10.20 12.70 17.62
CA ARG A 21 -9.25 12.91 16.52
C ARG A 21 -9.98 13.28 15.22
N PRO A 22 -9.52 14.32 14.50
CA PRO A 22 -10.09 14.66 13.20
C PRO A 22 -9.87 13.52 12.20
N VAL A 23 -10.85 13.32 11.32
CA VAL A 23 -10.77 12.36 10.22
C VAL A 23 -10.57 13.13 8.93
N ASN A 24 -9.52 12.80 8.19
CA ASN A 24 -9.33 13.27 6.83
C ASN A 24 -10.04 12.31 5.86
N GLN A 25 -10.77 12.88 4.90
CA GLN A 25 -11.27 12.12 3.77
C GLN A 25 -10.24 12.22 2.64
N VAL A 26 -9.93 11.08 2.03
CA VAL A 26 -9.00 11.00 0.91
C VAL A 26 -9.69 10.22 -0.19
N GLU A 27 -9.61 10.74 -1.41
CA GLU A 27 -10.00 10.04 -2.63
C GLU A 27 -8.71 9.57 -3.32
N ILE A 28 -8.63 8.27 -3.61
CA ILE A 28 -7.47 7.65 -4.24
C ILE A 28 -7.97 6.85 -5.44
N GLU A 29 -7.51 7.23 -6.63
CA GLU A 29 -7.70 6.43 -7.82
C GLU A 29 -6.72 5.25 -7.83
N ILE A 30 -7.24 4.06 -8.14
CA ILE A 30 -6.47 2.82 -8.26
C ILE A 30 -6.84 2.09 -9.56
N PRO A 31 -5.90 1.39 -10.20
CA PRO A 31 -6.18 0.60 -11.39
C PRO A 31 -7.12 -0.57 -11.07
N ALA A 32 -8.10 -0.80 -11.94
CA ALA A 32 -8.98 -1.95 -11.81
C ALA A 32 -8.24 -3.27 -12.09
N TYR A 33 -8.55 -4.33 -11.34
CA TYR A 33 -8.04 -5.66 -11.65
C TYR A 33 -8.44 -6.11 -13.06
N SER A 34 -7.48 -6.68 -13.79
CA SER A 34 -7.72 -7.26 -15.12
C SER A 34 -7.48 -8.77 -15.10
N ARG A 35 -8.43 -9.56 -15.59
CA ARG A 35 -8.21 -11.01 -15.75
C ARG A 35 -7.14 -11.34 -16.79
N SER A 36 -6.91 -10.46 -17.76
CA SER A 36 -5.92 -10.67 -18.83
C SER A 36 -4.51 -10.30 -18.40
N TYR A 37 -4.36 -9.29 -17.53
CA TYR A 37 -3.06 -8.74 -17.13
C TYR A 37 -2.74 -8.98 -15.65
N GLY A 38 -3.69 -9.47 -14.86
CA GLY A 38 -3.56 -9.63 -13.42
C GLY A 38 -3.68 -8.30 -12.66
N VAL A 39 -2.96 -8.23 -11.56
CA VAL A 39 -2.79 -7.01 -10.76
C VAL A 39 -1.76 -6.13 -11.48
N ILE A 40 -2.17 -4.91 -11.84
CA ILE A 40 -1.29 -3.92 -12.45
C ILE A 40 -0.93 -2.91 -11.34
N PRO A 41 0.32 -2.85 -10.88
CA PRO A 41 0.77 -1.86 -9.91
C PRO A 41 0.65 -0.44 -10.50
N ALA A 42 0.29 0.54 -9.67
CA ALA A 42 0.16 1.93 -10.06
C ALA A 42 1.53 2.62 -10.05
N SER A 43 1.89 3.35 -11.10
CA SER A 43 3.07 4.22 -11.07
C SER A 43 2.77 5.56 -10.41
N SER A 44 3.82 6.27 -10.01
CA SER A 44 3.76 7.69 -9.64
C SER A 44 4.19 8.55 -10.83
N ASP A 45 3.61 9.73 -10.96
CA ASP A 45 4.07 10.76 -11.92
C ASP A 45 5.24 11.58 -11.36
N GLU A 46 5.48 11.48 -10.05
CA GLU A 46 6.59 12.12 -9.34
C GLU A 46 7.61 11.06 -8.89
N ASP A 47 8.89 11.44 -8.89
CA ASP A 47 9.93 10.66 -8.22
C ASP A 47 9.57 10.54 -6.74
N TYR A 48 9.83 9.38 -6.16
CA TYR A 48 9.52 9.10 -4.76
C TYR A 48 10.59 8.23 -4.12
N ILE A 49 10.59 8.25 -2.79
CA ILE A 49 11.41 7.37 -1.96
C ILE A 49 10.53 6.28 -1.35
N LEU A 50 10.92 5.02 -1.50
CA LEU A 50 10.40 3.88 -0.77
C LEU A 50 11.52 2.86 -0.49
N ASP A 51 11.88 2.72 0.76
CA ASP A 51 12.96 1.88 1.25
C ASP A 51 12.45 0.79 2.20
N VAL A 52 13.06 -0.39 2.11
CA VAL A 52 12.76 -1.54 2.98
C VAL A 52 14.04 -2.06 3.59
N GLN A 53 14.11 -2.05 4.92
CA GLN A 53 15.28 -2.51 5.67
C GLN A 53 14.85 -3.39 6.86
N ILE A 54 15.80 -4.12 7.42
CA ILE A 54 15.63 -4.78 8.73
C ILE A 54 16.41 -3.94 9.74
N GLU A 55 15.70 -3.43 10.75
CA GLU A 55 16.34 -2.74 11.86
C GLU A 55 17.16 -3.75 12.67
N ALA A 56 18.48 -3.55 12.70
CA ALA A 56 19.42 -4.53 13.23
C ALA A 56 19.16 -4.82 14.72
N SER A 57 18.77 -3.78 15.47
CA SER A 57 18.58 -3.87 16.92
C SER A 57 17.26 -4.54 17.32
N SER A 58 16.16 -4.25 16.63
CA SER A 58 14.82 -4.76 16.95
C SER A 58 14.40 -5.96 16.10
N GLN A 59 15.12 -6.26 15.02
CA GLN A 59 14.75 -7.26 14.01
C GLN A 59 13.38 -6.96 13.34
N GLU A 60 12.98 -5.69 13.34
CA GLU A 60 11.74 -5.25 12.70
C GLU A 60 11.99 -4.96 11.21
N VAL A 61 11.03 -5.32 10.36
CA VAL A 61 11.01 -4.84 8.97
C VAL A 61 10.52 -3.40 8.99
N MET A 62 11.38 -2.49 8.57
CA MET A 62 11.07 -1.07 8.47
C MET A 62 10.83 -0.74 7.00
N ILE A 63 9.62 -0.25 6.70
CA ILE A 63 9.26 0.33 5.41
C ILE A 63 9.21 1.85 5.61
N THR A 64 10.10 2.57 4.94
CA THR A 64 10.13 4.04 4.98
C THR A 64 9.87 4.60 3.60
N GLY A 65 9.23 5.75 3.52
CA GLY A 65 9.02 6.44 2.26
C GLY A 65 8.63 7.88 2.50
N ASP A 66 8.79 8.69 1.46
CA ASP A 66 8.20 10.02 1.46
C ASP A 66 6.68 9.96 1.24
N LYS A 67 6.05 11.13 1.13
CA LYS A 67 4.60 11.22 0.90
C LYS A 67 4.18 10.41 -0.32
N GLU A 68 4.88 10.53 -1.45
CA GLU A 68 4.46 9.90 -2.69
C GLU A 68 4.77 8.40 -2.71
N GLY A 69 5.88 7.96 -2.11
CA GLY A 69 6.20 6.54 -1.97
C GLY A 69 5.20 5.80 -1.10
N LEU A 70 4.76 6.42 0.01
CA LEU A 70 3.73 5.86 0.87
C LEU A 70 2.34 5.85 0.21
N ILE A 71 2.00 6.88 -0.58
CA ILE A 71 0.74 6.91 -1.35
C ILE A 71 0.77 5.85 -2.46
N MET A 72 1.89 5.69 -3.16
CA MET A 72 2.09 4.63 -4.16
C MET A 72 1.89 3.25 -3.54
N LEU A 73 2.55 2.99 -2.39
CA LEU A 73 2.37 1.74 -1.66
C LEU A 73 0.89 1.53 -1.27
N ALA A 74 0.21 2.56 -0.79
CA ALA A 74 -1.22 2.48 -0.48
C ALA A 74 -2.07 2.12 -1.71
N ARG A 75 -1.80 2.71 -2.89
CA ARG A 75 -2.48 2.34 -4.15
C ARG A 75 -2.30 0.87 -4.48
N HIS A 76 -1.09 0.33 -4.33
CA HIS A 76 -0.82 -1.09 -4.59
C HIS A 76 -1.58 -2.00 -3.63
N LEU A 77 -1.57 -1.68 -2.34
CA LEU A 77 -2.30 -2.43 -1.32
C LEU A 77 -3.81 -2.42 -1.59
N LEU A 78 -4.37 -1.27 -1.93
CA LEU A 78 -5.78 -1.13 -2.26
C LEU A 78 -6.14 -1.82 -3.58
N THR A 79 -5.22 -1.85 -4.55
CA THR A 79 -5.39 -2.60 -5.79
C THR A 79 -5.47 -4.10 -5.51
N LEU A 80 -4.55 -4.64 -4.71
CA LEU A 80 -4.58 -6.04 -4.26
C LEU A 80 -5.84 -6.36 -3.46
N ALA A 81 -6.36 -5.42 -2.68
CA ALA A 81 -7.53 -5.62 -1.83
C ALA A 81 -8.88 -5.66 -2.58
N GLN A 82 -8.93 -5.29 -3.86
CA GLN A 82 -10.17 -5.32 -4.66
C GLN A 82 -10.80 -6.72 -4.65
N ASP A 83 -12.12 -6.79 -4.57
CA ASP A 83 -12.89 -8.05 -4.50
C ASP A 83 -12.60 -8.96 -5.69
N GLU A 84 -12.38 -8.37 -6.86
CA GLU A 84 -12.13 -9.08 -8.11
C GLU A 84 -10.75 -9.75 -8.19
N VAL A 85 -9.79 -9.36 -7.33
CA VAL A 85 -8.44 -9.95 -7.29
C VAL A 85 -8.51 -11.35 -6.65
N PRO A 86 -8.05 -12.42 -7.32
CA PRO A 86 -8.02 -13.76 -6.73
C PRO A 86 -7.02 -13.88 -5.57
N ALA A 87 -7.30 -14.80 -4.66
CA ALA A 87 -6.34 -15.25 -3.65
C ALA A 87 -5.07 -15.80 -4.33
N GLY A 88 -3.90 -15.52 -3.74
CA GLY A 88 -2.58 -15.89 -4.27
C GLY A 88 -1.96 -14.86 -5.23
N CYS A 89 -2.71 -13.85 -5.67
CA CYS A 89 -2.12 -12.71 -6.37
C CYS A 89 -1.19 -11.92 -5.45
N HIS A 90 -0.07 -11.45 -5.99
CA HIS A 90 0.97 -10.75 -5.22
C HIS A 90 1.73 -9.75 -6.10
N ILE A 91 2.37 -8.79 -5.45
CA ILE A 91 3.27 -7.79 -6.06
C ILE A 91 4.68 -8.03 -5.51
N HIS A 92 5.67 -8.09 -6.41
CA HIS A 92 7.09 -8.12 -6.06
C HIS A 92 7.65 -6.70 -6.09
N TYR A 93 8.36 -6.34 -5.03
CA TYR A 93 9.07 -5.07 -4.89
C TYR A 93 10.57 -5.38 -4.84
N ASP A 94 11.33 -4.74 -5.71
CA ASP A 94 12.79 -4.85 -5.75
C ASP A 94 13.39 -3.56 -6.33
N GLU A 95 14.69 -3.34 -6.10
CA GLU A 95 15.39 -2.14 -6.60
C GLU A 95 15.54 -2.13 -8.14
N PHE A 96 15.38 -3.26 -8.82
CA PHE A 96 15.59 -3.40 -10.26
C PHE A 96 14.33 -3.07 -11.07
N ASN A 97 13.15 -3.21 -10.47
CA ASN A 97 11.87 -2.86 -11.05
C ASN A 97 11.49 -1.38 -10.81
N GLY A 98 12.34 -0.64 -10.09
CA GLY A 98 12.18 0.79 -9.82
C GLY A 98 11.09 1.11 -8.80
N MET A 99 10.58 0.11 -8.06
CA MET A 99 9.59 0.33 -7.00
C MET A 99 10.22 0.60 -5.63
N LEU A 100 11.50 0.27 -5.45
CA LEU A 100 12.25 0.51 -4.23
C LEU A 100 13.54 1.25 -4.51
N ASP A 101 13.99 2.04 -3.54
CA ASP A 101 15.30 2.69 -3.58
C ASP A 101 16.44 1.68 -3.53
N LYS A 102 17.57 2.05 -4.14
CA LYS A 102 18.77 1.23 -4.19
C LYS A 102 19.26 0.88 -2.79
N GLY A 103 19.53 -0.41 -2.56
CA GLY A 103 19.95 -0.96 -1.28
C GLY A 103 18.80 -1.52 -0.44
N SER A 104 17.55 -1.33 -0.87
CA SER A 104 16.38 -1.92 -0.22
C SER A 104 16.37 -3.44 -0.30
N LEU A 105 15.83 -4.08 0.72
CA LEU A 105 15.51 -5.49 0.73
C LEU A 105 14.28 -5.76 -0.16
N PRO A 106 14.31 -6.81 -1.00
CA PRO A 106 13.14 -7.21 -1.75
C PRO A 106 11.97 -7.59 -0.83
N MET A 107 10.75 -7.24 -1.25
CA MET A 107 9.52 -7.50 -0.50
C MET A 107 8.44 -8.07 -1.42
N VAL A 108 7.62 -8.98 -0.90
CA VAL A 108 6.44 -9.51 -1.61
C VAL A 108 5.21 -9.28 -0.74
N ILE A 109 4.17 -8.69 -1.33
CA ILE A 109 2.86 -8.52 -0.67
C ILE A 109 1.80 -9.25 -1.48
N GLY A 110 1.01 -10.10 -0.82
CA GLY A 110 0.00 -10.95 -1.46
C GLY A 110 -1.37 -10.92 -0.81
N LYS A 111 -2.40 -11.16 -1.63
CA LYS A 111 -3.78 -11.37 -1.18
C LYS A 111 -3.96 -12.84 -0.79
N ILE A 112 -4.62 -13.08 0.34
CA ILE A 112 -5.06 -14.41 0.81
C ILE A 112 -6.55 -14.63 0.56
#